data_AF-A0A519NSB5-F1
#
_entry.id   AF-A0A519NSB5-F1
#
_cell.length_a   1.000
_cell.length_b   1.000
_cell.length_c   1.000
_cell.angle_alpha   90.00
_cell.angle_beta   90.00
_cell.angle_gamma   90.00
#
_symmetry.space_group_name_H-M   'P 1'
#
loop_
_entity.id
_entity.type
_entity.pdbx_description
1 polymer ?
#
loop_
_entity_poly.entity_id
_entity_poly.type
_entity_poly.pdbx_seq_one_letter_code
_entity_poly.pdbx_strand_id
1 'polypeptide(L)' 'MRFLKGNKKVLTARQEQLAGSIARWLLACQLKAAVFLNNKTADISGRGWLILLILFCAVFGGYCLLLIATALSA' A
#
# COMPACT_ATOMS: atom_id res chain seq x y z
N MET A 1 14.58 -16.86 -24.96
CA MET A 1 15.42 -17.68 -24.06
C MET A 1 16.37 -16.77 -23.27
N ARG A 2 16.40 -16.94 -21.94
CA ARG A 2 17.57 -16.76 -21.03
C ARG A 2 18.33 -15.41 -21.03
N PHE A 3 17.77 -14.34 -20.45
CA PHE A 3 18.59 -13.19 -20.01
C PHE A 3 18.26 -12.61 -18.62
N LEU A 4 17.62 -13.40 -17.75
CA LEU A 4 17.47 -13.05 -16.33
C LEU A 4 18.04 -14.18 -15.45
N LYS A 5 19.33 -14.49 -15.64
CA LYS A 5 20.05 -15.30 -14.65
C LYS A 5 20.58 -14.35 -13.58
N GLY A 6 19.71 -13.97 -12.65
CA GLY A 6 20.11 -13.26 -11.45
C GLY A 6 21.09 -14.12 -10.66
N ASN A 7 22.30 -13.61 -10.41
CA ASN A 7 23.22 -14.23 -9.47
C ASN A 7 22.53 -14.26 -8.10
N LYS A 8 22.14 -15.45 -7.66
CA LYS A 8 21.74 -15.65 -6.26
C LYS A 8 23.00 -15.40 -5.44
N LYS A 9 23.16 -14.18 -4.91
CA LYS A 9 24.14 -13.92 -3.86
C LYS A 9 23.86 -14.96 -2.78
N VAL A 10 24.83 -15.83 -2.54
CA VAL A 10 24.78 -16.78 -1.43
C VAL A 10 24.80 -15.92 -0.18
N LEU A 11 23.62 -15.64 0.34
CA LEU A 11 23.44 -14.92 1.60
C LEU A 11 24.02 -15.83 2.68
N THR A 12 24.80 -15.25 3.59
CA THR A 12 25.26 -16.02 4.75
C THR A 12 24.03 -16.44 5.56
N ALA A 13 24.06 -17.61 6.19
CA ALA A 13 22.91 -18.16 6.94
C ALA A 13 22.30 -17.14 7.94
N ARG A 14 23.13 -16.25 8.51
CA ARG A 14 22.69 -15.13 9.35
C ARG A 14 21.84 -14.08 8.60
N GLN A 15 22.19 -13.76 7.37
CA GLN A 15 21.45 -12.79 6.55
C GLN A 15 20.09 -13.34 6.12
N GLU A 16 19.99 -14.61 5.75
CA GLU A 16 18.71 -15.27 5.47
C GLU A 16 17.82 -15.33 6.71
N GLN A 17 18.40 -15.61 7.88
CA GLN A 17 17.66 -15.66 9.13
C GLN A 17 17.13 -14.27 9.55
N LEU A 18 17.91 -13.21 9.36
CA LEU A 18 17.47 -11.83 9.57
C LEU A 18 16.40 -11.40 8.57
N ALA A 19 16.59 -11.69 7.28
CA ALA A 19 15.60 -11.40 6.24
C ALA A 19 14.28 -12.14 6.50
N GLY A 20 14.34 -13.41 6.90
CA GLY A 20 13.17 -14.20 7.30
C GLY A 20 12.49 -13.67 8.56
N SER A 21 13.24 -13.06 9.49
CA SER A 21 12.66 -12.39 10.66
C SER A 21 11.92 -11.10 10.28
N ILE A 22 12.54 -10.26 9.45
CA ILE A 22 11.95 -9.02 8.95
C ILE A 22 10.70 -9.32 8.11
N ALA A 23 10.78 -10.30 7.22
CA ALA A 23 9.64 -10.71 6.40
C ALA A 23 8.47 -11.19 7.25
N ARG A 24 8.71 -12.01 8.29
CA ARG A 24 7.66 -12.46 9.21
C ARG A 24 7.04 -11.30 9.98
N TRP A 25 7.85 -10.35 10.44
CA TRP A 25 7.35 -9.16 11.12
C TRP A 25 6.50 -8.29 10.18
N LEU A 26 6.98 -8.04 8.97
CA LEU A 26 6.25 -7.29 7.95
C LEU A 26 4.92 -7.96 7.60
N LEU A 27 4.92 -9.29 7.43
CA LEU A 27 3.73 -10.07 7.17
C LEU A 27 2.73 -9.94 8.32
N ALA A 28 3.19 -10.02 9.57
CA ALA A 28 2.34 -9.87 10.75
C ALA A 28 1.73 -8.46 10.85
N CYS A 29 2.49 -7.42 10.51
CA CYS A 29 2.00 -6.05 10.43
C CYS A 29 0.94 -5.88 9.33
N GLN A 30 1.21 -6.39 8.12
CA GLN A 30 0.26 -6.34 7.01
C GLN A 30 -1.04 -7.09 7.34
N LEU A 31 -0.93 -8.27 7.97
CA LEU A 31 -2.09 -9.06 8.36
C LEU A 31 -2.93 -8.35 9.43
N LYS A 32 -2.29 -7.74 10.44
CA LYS A 32 -2.99 -6.92 11.44
C LYS A 32 -3.71 -5.73 10.81
N ALA A 33 -3.05 -5.03 9.89
CA ALA A 33 -3.64 -3.91 9.17
C ALA A 33 -4.83 -4.37 8.31
N ALA A 34 -4.69 -5.47 7.58
CA ALA A 34 -5.74 -6.04 6.76
C ALA A 34 -6.95 -6.45 7.61
N VAL A 35 -6.74 -7.15 8.74
CA VAL A 35 -7.82 -7.54 9.66
C VAL A 35 -8.48 -6.31 10.29
N PHE A 36 -7.70 -5.31 10.70
CA PHE A 36 -8.24 -4.07 11.26
C PHE A 36 -9.11 -3.33 10.24
N LEU A 37 -8.61 -3.18 9.01
CA LEU A 37 -9.35 -2.54 7.92
C LEU A 37 -10.62 -3.33 7.61
N ASN A 38 -10.52 -4.66 7.49
CA ASN A 38 -11.65 -5.51 7.18
C ASN A 38 -12.73 -5.43 8.28
N ASN A 39 -12.35 -5.42 9.56
CA ASN A 39 -13.28 -5.24 10.67
C ASN A 39 -13.91 -3.84 10.68
N LYS A 40 -13.14 -2.80 10.35
CA LYS A 40 -13.65 -1.43 10.24
C LYS A 40 -14.57 -1.24 9.04
N THR A 41 -14.37 -1.99 7.97
CA THR A 41 -15.19 -1.91 6.76
C THR A 41 -16.35 -2.90 6.72
N ALA A 42 -16.35 -3.92 7.59
CA ALA A 42 -17.39 -4.94 7.65
C ALA A 42 -18.78 -4.38 7.98
N ASP A 43 -18.84 -3.33 8.79
CA ASP A 43 -20.09 -2.67 9.19
C ASP A 43 -20.50 -1.52 8.25
N ILE A 44 -19.65 -1.18 7.28
CA ILE A 44 -19.94 -0.10 6.34
C ILE A 44 -20.95 -0.59 5.31
N SER A 45 -22.17 -0.06 5.38
CA SER A 45 -23.19 -0.29 4.36
C SER A 45 -22.73 0.17 2.96
N GLY A 46 -23.29 -0.41 1.90
CA GLY A 46 -22.96 0.00 0.52
C GLY A 46 -23.11 1.50 0.25
N ARG A 47 -24.03 2.19 0.94
CA ARG A 47 -24.16 3.65 0.87
C ARG A 47 -22.97 4.37 1.51
N GLY A 48 -22.43 3.85 2.61
CA GLY A 48 -21.24 4.39 3.24
C GLY A 48 -20.01 4.31 2.34
N TRP A 49 -19.85 3.21 1.60
CA TRP A 49 -18.80 3.07 0.60
C TRP A 49 -18.92 4.08 -0.55
N LEU A 50 -20.14 4.34 -1.04
CA LEU A 50 -20.38 5.35 -2.07
C LEU A 50 -20.05 6.76 -1.57
N ILE A 51 -20.45 7.10 -0.35
CA ILE A 51 -20.12 8.41 0.26
C ILE A 51 -18.60 8.55 0.41
N LEU A 52 -17.92 7.52 0.88
CA LEU A 52 -16.46 7.51 1.02
C LEU A 52 -15.77 7.70 -0.34
N LEU A 53 -16.28 7.04 -1.39
CA LEU A 53 -15.77 7.18 -2.75
C LEU A 53 -15.95 8.60 -3.28
N ILE A 54 -17.15 9.19 -3.10
CA ILE A 54 -17.42 10.57 -3.53
C ILE A 54 -16.49 11.55 -2.83
N LEU A 55 -16.31 11.41 -1.50
CA LEU A 55 -15.39 12.23 -0.73
C LEU A 55 -13.94 12.08 -1.20
N PHE A 56 -13.50 10.85 -1.43
CA PHE A 56 -12.16 10.58 -1.96
C PHE A 56 -11.94 11.26 -3.32
N CYS A 57 -12.88 11.11 -4.25
CA CYS A 57 -12.82 11.73 -5.57
C CYS A 57 -12.82 13.27 -5.48
N ALA A 58 -13.65 13.86 -4.62
CA ALA A 58 -13.72 15.31 -4.47
C ALA A 58 -12.41 15.90 -3.90
N VAL A 59 -11.86 15.27 -2.84
CA VAL A 59 -10.60 15.72 -2.22
C VAL A 59 -9.43 15.54 -3.17
N PHE A 60 -9.27 14.35 -3.75
CA PHE A 60 -8.14 14.05 -4.63
C PHE A 60 -8.24 14.83 -5.95
N GLY A 61 -9.42 14.90 -6.56
CA GLY A 61 -9.66 15.69 -7.75
C GLY A 61 -9.41 17.18 -7.52
N GLY A 62 -9.89 17.72 -6.40
CA GLY A 62 -9.60 19.10 -5.99
C GLY A 62 -8.11 19.35 -5.78
N TYR A 63 -7.39 18.42 -5.15
CA TYR A 63 -5.94 18.50 -4.98
C TYR A 63 -5.20 18.49 -6.33
N CYS A 64 -5.60 17.65 -7.28
CA CYS A 64 -5.02 17.65 -8.62
C CYS A 64 -5.24 18.99 -9.34
N LEU A 65 -6.45 19.56 -9.25
CA LEU A 65 -6.74 20.88 -9.81
C LEU A 65 -5.89 21.97 -9.16
N LEU A 66 -5.73 21.92 -7.83
CA LEU A 66 -4.83 22.83 -7.11
C LEU A 66 -3.40 22.70 -7.62
N LEU A 67 -2.87 21.48 -7.73
CA LEU A 67 -1.52 21.26 -8.25
C LEU A 67 -1.34 21.83 -9.66
N ILE A 68 -2.30 21.58 -10.55
CA ILE A 68 -2.28 22.12 -11.91
C ILE A 68 -2.31 23.65 -11.88
N ALA A 69 -3.19 24.24 -11.08
CA ALA A 69 -3.28 25.70 -10.94
C ALA A 69 -1.96 26.29 -10.41
N THR A 70 -1.36 25.67 -9.39
CA THR A 70 -0.07 26.11 -8.85
C THR A 70 1.07 25.99 -9.86
N ALA A 71 1.08 24.91 -10.65
CA ALA A 71 2.08 24.70 -11.69
C ALA A 71 1.91 25.66 -12.87
N LEU A 72 0.70 26.11 -13.17
CA LEU A 72 0.41 27.08 -14.22
C LEU A 72 0.67 28.53 -13.77
N SER A 73 0.58 28.81 -12.47
CA SER A 73 0.90 30.11 -11.87
C SER A 73 2.39 30.29 -11.53
N ALA A 74 3.21 29.27 -11.74
CA ALA A 74 4.67 29.28 -11.55
C ALA A 74 5.39 29.52 -12.88
#